data_AF-A0A355BAQ9-F1
#
_entry.id   AF-A0A355BAQ9-F1
#
_cell.length_a   1.000
_cell.length_b   1.000
_cell.length_c   1.000
_cell.angle_alpha   90.00
_cell.angle_beta   90.00
_cell.angle_gamma   90.00
#
_symmetry.space_group_name_H-M   'P 1'
#
loop_
_entity.id
_entity.type
_entity.pdbx_description
1 polymer ?
#
loop_
_entity_poly.entity_id
_entity_poly.type
_entity_poly.pdbx_seq_one_letter_code
_entity_poly.pdbx_strand_id
1 'polypeptide(L)'
;FLQFLASTFFNVYVLCETWFNHDVLNGEFFTNEYVVFRCDRSGLNSGKSIGGGVCIAVHESLKAIEITCPNSNIEFLAIKLSCSLKSLFIYAVYIPPNSKSD
;
A
#
# COMPACT_ATOMS: atom_id res chain seq x y z
N PHE A 1 -3.57 14.68 9.84
CA PHE A 1 -3.07 14.19 8.53
C PHE A 1 -4.07 13.21 7.90
N LEU A 2 -4.35 12.05 8.50
CA LEU A 2 -5.31 11.08 7.96
C LEU A 2 -6.75 11.61 7.84
N GLN A 3 -7.21 12.40 8.81
CA GLN A 3 -8.54 13.04 8.75
C GLN A 3 -8.70 14.04 7.58
N PHE A 4 -7.59 14.61 7.09
CA PHE A 4 -7.59 15.49 5.92
C PHE A 4 -7.63 14.69 4.61
N LEU A 5 -6.90 13.57 4.53
CA LEU A 5 -7.00 12.63 3.41
C LEU A 5 -8.41 12.04 3.30
N ALA A 6 -9.06 11.74 4.43
CA ALA A 6 -10.44 11.28 4.45
C ALA A 6 -11.45 12.34 3.96
N SER A 7 -11.13 13.64 4.04
CA SER A 7 -11.97 14.72 3.52
C SER A 7 -11.80 15.01 2.02
N THR A 8 -10.84 14.36 1.36
CA THR A 8 -10.56 14.53 -0.06
C THR A 8 -10.77 13.22 -0.79
N PHE A 9 -11.69 13.17 -1.75
CA PHE A 9 -12.05 11.94 -2.45
C PHE A 9 -11.08 11.66 -3.61
N PHE A 10 -10.15 10.72 -3.39
CA PHE A 10 -9.26 10.20 -4.44
C PHE A 10 -9.64 8.77 -4.78
N ASN A 11 -9.61 8.39 -6.06
CA ASN A 11 -9.86 6.99 -6.43
C ASN A 11 -8.72 6.04 -6.04
N VAL A 12 -7.52 6.58 -5.78
CA VAL A 12 -6.35 5.79 -5.39
C VAL A 12 -5.56 6.56 -4.32
N TYR A 13 -5.29 5.91 -3.19
CA TYR A 13 -4.32 6.37 -2.19
C TYR A 13 -3.11 5.46 -2.22
N VAL A 14 -1.92 6.06 -2.19
CA VAL A 14 -0.64 5.34 -2.03
C VAL A 14 0.06 5.92 -0.81
N LEU A 15 0.23 5.10 0.22
CA LEU A 15 0.80 5.48 1.50
C LEU A 15 2.04 4.64 1.79
N CYS A 16 3.07 5.29 2.30
CA CYS A 16 4.28 4.65 2.83
C CYS A 16 4.45 5.06 4.30
N GLU A 17 5.19 4.26 5.07
CA GLU A 17 5.38 4.49 6.50
C GLU A 17 4.02 4.50 7.24
N THR A 18 3.21 3.47 7.01
CA THR A 18 1.84 3.36 7.54
C THR A 18 1.80 2.98 9.02
N TRP A 19 2.83 2.28 9.51
CA TRP A 19 2.90 1.74 10.88
C TRP A 19 1.76 0.76 11.20
N PHE A 20 1.07 0.26 10.18
CA PHE A 20 0.01 -0.70 10.40
C PHE A 20 0.56 -2.07 10.75
N ASN A 21 -0.27 -2.87 11.42
CA ASN A 21 -0.01 -4.26 11.75
C ASN A 21 -1.30 -5.07 11.58
N HIS A 22 -1.23 -6.38 11.86
CA HIS A 22 -2.36 -7.30 11.72
C HIS A 22 -3.59 -6.97 12.59
N ASP A 23 -3.44 -6.19 13.66
CA ASP A 23 -4.55 -5.74 14.51
C ASP A 23 -5.29 -4.54 13.91
N VAL A 24 -4.66 -3.83 12.98
CA VAL A 24 -5.23 -2.67 12.30
C VAL A 24 -6.13 -3.11 11.15
N LEU A 25 -7.43 -2.87 11.28
CA LEU A 25 -8.42 -3.21 10.27
C LEU A 25 -8.47 -2.14 9.16
N ASN A 26 -8.70 -2.58 7.91
CA ASN A 26 -8.79 -1.66 6.77
C ASN A 26 -9.90 -0.60 6.95
N GLY A 27 -11.01 -0.98 7.58
CA GLY A 27 -12.16 -0.11 7.86
C GLY A 27 -11.90 1.02 8.85
N GLU A 28 -10.76 1.01 9.56
CA GLU A 28 -10.39 2.12 10.46
C GLU A 28 -9.94 3.37 9.69
N PHE A 29 -9.46 3.21 8.45
CA PHE A 29 -8.88 4.30 7.66
C PHE A 29 -9.56 4.50 6.31
N PHE A 30 -10.15 3.45 5.74
CA PHE A 30 -10.83 3.50 4.46
C PHE A 30 -12.29 3.10 4.62
N THR A 31 -13.18 3.74 3.84
CA THR A 31 -14.56 3.28 3.74
C THR A 31 -14.60 1.92 3.04
N ASN A 32 -15.73 1.22 3.15
CA ASN A 32 -15.94 -0.07 2.48
C ASN A 32 -15.94 0.04 0.94
N GLU A 33 -15.89 1.26 0.40
CA GLU A 33 -15.80 1.55 -1.03
C GLU A 33 -14.36 1.38 -1.58
N TYR A 34 -13.40 1.00 -0.73
CA TYR A 34 -12.01 0.79 -1.13
C TYR A 34 -11.57 -0.66 -0.97
N VAL A 35 -10.96 -1.20 -2.02
CA VAL A 35 -10.15 -2.41 -1.96
C VAL A 35 -8.75 -2.01 -1.50
N VAL A 36 -8.30 -2.59 -0.39
CA VAL A 36 -7.04 -2.24 0.26
C VAL A 36 -6.01 -3.35 0.06
N PHE A 37 -4.89 -2.99 -0.57
CA PHE A 37 -3.69 -3.81 -0.70
C PHE A 37 -2.64 -3.27 0.27
N ARG A 38 -2.07 -4.12 1.12
CA ARG A 38 -1.08 -3.67 2.12
C ARG A 38 0.02 -4.69 2.33
N CYS A 39 1.21 -4.17 2.59
CA CYS A 39 2.36 -4.94 3.03
C CYS A 39 2.82 -4.31 4.35
N ASP A 40 2.37 -4.90 5.44
CA ASP A 40 2.74 -4.45 6.79
C ASP A 40 4.14 -4.94 7.13
N ARG A 41 4.86 -4.18 7.97
CA ARG A 41 6.14 -4.64 8.48
C ARG A 41 5.93 -5.89 9.34
N SER A 42 6.72 -6.92 9.07
CA SER A 42 6.78 -8.15 9.84
C SER A 42 8.23 -8.64 9.90
N GLY A 43 8.53 -9.59 10.79
CA GLY A 43 9.86 -10.22 10.84
C GLY A 43 10.25 -10.95 9.55
N LEU A 44 9.32 -11.15 8.62
CA LEU A 44 9.55 -11.81 7.33
C LEU A 44 10.06 -10.84 6.25
N ASN A 45 9.74 -9.55 6.34
CA ASN A 45 10.13 -8.53 5.35
C ASN A 45 11.06 -7.45 5.92
N SER A 46 11.37 -7.50 7.23
CA SER A 46 12.28 -6.57 7.89
C SER A 46 12.94 -7.18 9.12
N GLY A 47 14.17 -6.75 9.42
CA GLY A 47 14.84 -7.03 10.69
C GLY A 47 14.33 -6.19 11.87
N LYS A 48 13.36 -5.29 11.63
CA LYS A 48 12.73 -4.43 12.64
C LYS A 48 11.28 -4.85 12.83
N SER A 49 10.76 -4.68 14.05
CA SER A 49 9.36 -4.99 14.40
C SER A 49 8.45 -3.76 14.44
N ILE A 50 8.98 -2.55 14.26
CA ILE A 50 8.23 -1.27 14.32
C ILE A 50 8.57 -0.35 13.15
N GLY A 51 7.63 0.51 12.76
CA GLY A 51 7.73 1.45 11.62
C GLY A 51 7.57 0.78 10.25
N GLY A 52 7.68 1.54 9.17
CA GLY A 52 7.56 1.02 7.80
C GLY A 52 6.12 0.77 7.35
N GLY A 53 5.98 -0.18 6.42
CA GLY A 53 4.72 -0.56 5.81
C GLY A 53 4.36 0.28 4.59
N VAL A 54 3.65 -0.35 3.65
CA VAL A 54 3.07 0.30 2.47
C VAL A 54 1.62 -0.12 2.30
N CYS A 55 0.80 0.79 1.80
CA CYS A 55 -0.62 0.56 1.57
C CYS A 55 -1.05 1.25 0.27
N ILE A 56 -1.78 0.52 -0.57
CA ILE A 56 -2.48 1.06 -1.73
C ILE A 56 -3.96 0.78 -1.55
N ALA A 57 -4.77 1.83 -1.44
CA ALA A 57 -6.23 1.71 -1.39
C ALA A 57 -6.83 2.21 -2.71
N VAL A 58 -7.68 1.40 -3.32
CA VAL A 58 -8.28 1.68 -4.63
C VAL A 58 -9.80 1.67 -4.49
N HIS A 59 -10.45 2.74 -4.92
CA HIS A 59 -11.91 2.83 -4.94
C HIS A 59 -12.49 1.73 -5.84
N GLU A 60 -13.57 1.08 -5.41
CA GLU A 60 -14.16 -0.11 -6.05
C GLU A 60 -14.65 0.13 -7.48
N SER A 61 -14.86 1.40 -7.86
CA SER A 61 -15.15 1.78 -9.25
C SER A 61 -14.00 1.50 -10.22
N LEU A 62 -12.79 1.24 -9.72
CA LEU A 62 -11.62 0.86 -10.50
C LEU A 62 -11.28 -0.60 -10.28
N LYS A 63 -11.07 -1.33 -11.38
CA LYS A 63 -10.62 -2.72 -11.32
C LYS A 63 -9.11 -2.78 -11.04
N ALA A 64 -8.75 -3.16 -9.83
CA ALA A 64 -7.37 -3.39 -9.40
C ALA A 64 -7.10 -4.88 -9.18
N ILE A 65 -5.89 -5.32 -9.53
CA ILE A 65 -5.35 -6.62 -9.12
C ILE A 65 -3.95 -6.43 -8.54
N GLU A 66 -3.62 -7.19 -7.49
CA GLU A 66 -2.25 -7.26 -6.98
C GLU A 66 -1.39 -8.09 -7.94
N ILE A 67 -0.17 -7.62 -8.18
CA ILE A 67 0.85 -8.34 -8.94
C ILE A 67 1.79 -8.98 -7.93
N THR A 68 1.83 -10.30 -7.92
CA THR A 68 2.79 -11.04 -7.12
C THR A 68 4.20 -10.78 -7.63
N CYS A 69 5.03 -10.15 -6.81
CA CYS A 69 6.45 -10.00 -7.07
C CYS A 69 7.22 -10.99 -6.22
N PRO A 70 7.92 -11.97 -6.83
CA PRO A 70 8.69 -12.94 -6.06
C PRO A 70 9.87 -12.24 -5.35
N ASN A 71 10.08 -12.60 -4.08
CA ASN A 71 11.28 -12.27 -3.28
C ASN A 71 11.50 -10.77 -2.97
N SER A 72 10.50 -10.06 -2.44
CA SER A 72 10.73 -8.73 -1.87
C SER A 72 11.09 -8.83 -0.37
N ASN A 73 12.39 -8.72 -0.05
CA ASN A 73 12.87 -8.51 1.34
C ASN A 73 12.67 -7.06 1.82
N ILE A 74 11.74 -6.33 1.19
CA ILE A 74 11.43 -4.93 1.43
C ILE A 74 9.91 -4.76 1.44
N GLU A 75 9.40 -3.75 2.13
CA GLU A 75 7.98 -3.43 2.09
C GLU A 75 7.60 -2.83 0.73
N PHE A 76 6.99 -3.67 -0.09
CA PHE A 76 6.69 -3.39 -1.49
C PHE A 76 5.31 -3.93 -1.87
N LEU A 77 4.62 -3.18 -2.72
CA LEU A 77 3.38 -3.59 -3.38
C LEU A 77 3.42 -3.19 -4.85
N ALA A 78 2.86 -4.06 -5.68
CA ALA A 78 2.59 -3.78 -7.07
C ALA A 78 1.12 -4.07 -7.36
N ILE A 79 0.42 -3.12 -7.98
CA ILE A 79 -0.93 -3.36 -8.48
C ILE A 79 -1.03 -2.96 -9.96
N LYS A 80 -1.97 -3.60 -10.65
CA LYS A 80 -2.42 -3.21 -11.98
C LYS A 80 -3.86 -2.72 -11.90
N LEU A 81 -4.06 -1.49 -12.36
CA LEU A 81 -5.37 -0.94 -12.66
C LEU A 81 -5.72 -1.21 -14.11
N SER A 82 -6.87 -1.84 -14.35
CA SER A 82 -7.43 -2.02 -15.67
C SER A 82 -8.28 -0.81 -16.06
N CYS A 83 -7.81 -0.01 -17.00
CA CYS A 83 -8.60 1.02 -17.68
C CYS A 83 -9.07 0.49 -19.04
N SER A 84 -10.10 1.10 -19.63
CA SER A 84 -10.78 0.55 -20.83
C SER A 84 -9.85 0.18 -21.98
N LEU A 85 -8.81 0.99 -22.24
CA LEU A 85 -7.87 0.78 -23.36
C LEU A 85 -6.41 0.64 -22.92
N LYS A 86 -6.12 0.80 -21.62
CA LYS A 86 -4.77 0.86 -21.08
C LYS A 86 -4.73 0.21 -19.71
N SER A 87 -3.55 -0.22 -19.30
CA SER A 87 -3.31 -0.64 -17.92
C SER A 87 -2.36 0.35 -17.26
N LEU A 88 -2.67 0.76 -16.03
CA LEU A 88 -1.78 1.55 -15.20
C LEU A 88 -1.19 0.63 -14.12
N PHE A 89 0.13 0.61 -14.02
CA PHE A 89 0.85 -0.15 -13.01
C PHE A 89 1.31 0.82 -11.93
N ILE A 90 0.99 0.52 -10.68
CA ILE A 90 1.37 1.33 -9.53
C ILE A 90 2.24 0.49 -8.62
N TYR A 91 3.40 1.04 -8.28
CA TYR A 91 4.36 0.43 -7.37
C TYR A 91 4.50 1.32 -6.15
N ALA A 92 4.31 0.74 -4.98
CA ALA A 92 4.58 1.39 -3.71
C ALA A 92 5.76 0.66 -3.06
N VAL A 93 6.81 1.41 -2.72
CA VAL A 93 7.97 0.88 -2.04
C VAL A 93 8.34 1.80 -0.89
N TYR A 94 8.59 1.21 0.26
CA TYR A 94 9.22 1.90 1.36
C TYR A 94 10.70 1.53 1.41
N ILE A 95 11.56 2.54 1.30
CA ILE A 95 13.01 2.38 1.43
C ILE A 95 13.40 2.97 2.79
N PRO A 96 13.87 2.15 3.75
CA PRO A 96 14.22 2.63 5.08
C PRO A 96 15.29 3.74 5.04
N PRO A 97 15.27 4.69 5.99
CA PRO A 97 16.33 5.67 6.13
C PRO A 97 17.68 4.97 6.39
N ASN A 98 18.73 5.49 5.75
CA ASN A 98 20.10 4.91 5.73
C ASN A 98 20.25 3.59 4.95
N SER A 99 19.28 3.23 4.11
CA SER A 99 19.51 2.20 3.09
C SER A 99 20.64 2.65 2.16
N LYS A 100 21.55 1.74 1.80
CA LYS A 100 22.58 2.03 0.80
C LYS A 100 21.89 2.25 -0.55
N SER A 101 22.28 3.29 -1.26
CA SER A 101 22.01 3.37 -2.70
C SER A 101 22.87 2.33 -3.39
N ASP A 102 22.30 1.63 -4.37
CA ASP A 102 23.06 0.80 -5.30
C ASP A 102 24.07 1.65 -6.11
#